data_AF-A0A954XUY7-F1
#
_entry.id   AF-A0A954XUY7-F1
#
_cell.length_a   1.000
_cell.length_b   1.000
_cell.length_c   1.000
_cell.angle_alpha   90.00
_cell.angle_beta   90.00
_cell.angle_gamma   90.00
#
_symmetry.space_group_name_H-M   'P 1'
#
loop_
_entity.id
_entity.type
_entity.pdbx_description
1 polymer ?
#
loop_
_entity_poly.entity_id
_entity_poly.type
_entity_poly.pdbx_seq_one_letter_code
_entity_poly.pdbx_strand_id
1 'polypeptide(L)'
;MPKKFLPHPAAEIFPIDEDAISTLADDIRQNGQHFPIELYEGKVIDGRRRLLACRQARIVPEFTDIKTDDPVAYVLSLNLHRRHLTPSQ
;
A
#
# COMPACT_ATOMS: atom_id res chain seq x y z
N MET A 1 6.28 10.65 -18.11
CA MET A 1 6.18 9.21 -17.80
C MET A 1 5.80 9.06 -16.33
N PRO A 2 4.83 8.21 -15.93
CA PRO A 2 4.53 8.03 -14.52
C PRO A 2 5.78 7.50 -13.80
N LYS A 3 6.17 8.16 -12.71
CA LYS A 3 7.33 7.77 -11.89
C LYS A 3 7.11 6.33 -11.41
N LYS A 4 8.02 5.42 -11.74
CA LYS A 4 7.92 4.03 -11.30
C LYS A 4 8.45 3.95 -9.87
N PHE A 5 7.56 3.77 -8.90
CA PHE A 5 7.96 3.51 -7.52
C PHE A 5 8.23 2.01 -7.36
N LEU A 6 9.39 1.68 -6.79
CA LEU A 6 9.78 0.30 -6.48
C LEU A 6 9.31 -0.05 -5.06
N PRO A 7 8.90 -1.30 -4.81
CA PRO A 7 8.63 -1.75 -3.45
C PRO A 7 9.93 -1.73 -2.62
N HIS A 8 9.80 -1.36 -1.35
CA HIS A 8 10.86 -1.54 -0.38
C HIS A 8 10.96 -3.04 -0.02
N PRO A 9 12.16 -3.63 0.18
CA PRO A 9 12.30 -5.05 0.52
C PRO A 9 11.47 -5.50 1.72
N ALA A 10 11.38 -4.66 2.76
CA ALA A 10 10.53 -4.94 3.93
C ALA A 10 9.04 -5.12 3.58
N ALA A 11 8.54 -4.44 2.54
CA ALA A 11 7.14 -4.56 2.12
C ALA A 11 6.84 -5.95 1.53
N GLU A 12 7.84 -6.68 1.04
CA GLU A 12 7.67 -8.00 0.41
C GLU A 12 7.33 -9.11 1.40
N ILE A 13 7.52 -8.88 2.71
CA ILE A 13 7.13 -9.81 3.79
C ILE A 13 5.65 -10.21 3.68
N PHE A 14 4.81 -9.29 3.20
CA PHE A 14 3.41 -9.54 2.97
C PHE A 14 3.18 -9.72 1.45
N PRO A 15 2.65 -10.84 0.97
CA PRO A 15 2.32 -10.98 -0.45
C PRO A 15 1.19 -10.02 -0.85
N ILE A 16 1.15 -9.64 -2.13
CA ILE A 16 0.01 -8.92 -2.69
C ILE A 16 -1.04 -9.96 -3.07
N ASP A 17 -2.26 -9.75 -2.57
CA ASP A 17 -3.45 -10.41 -3.09
C ASP A 17 -3.99 -9.58 -4.27
N GLU A 18 -3.83 -10.10 -5.48
CA GLU A 18 -4.19 -9.41 -6.72
C GLU A 18 -5.69 -9.40 -6.97
N ASP A 19 -6.42 -10.41 -6.50
CA ASP A 19 -7.87 -10.55 -6.73
C ASP A 19 -8.65 -9.38 -6.11
N ALA A 20 -8.14 -8.86 -4.99
CA ALA A 20 -8.73 -7.74 -4.28
C ALA A 20 -8.30 -6.35 -4.80
N ILE A 21 -7.57 -6.26 -5.91
CA ILE A 21 -7.16 -4.97 -6.52
C ILE A 21 -8.33 -4.35 -7.29
N SER A 22 -9.11 -5.14 -8.02
CA SER A 22 -10.19 -4.58 -8.86
C SER A 22 -11.25 -3.88 -8.01
N THR A 23 -11.71 -4.53 -6.94
CA THR A 23 -12.66 -3.93 -5.99
C THR A 23 -12.12 -2.65 -5.37
N LEU A 24 -10.83 -2.63 -5.00
CA LEU A 24 -10.18 -1.43 -4.45
C LEU A 24 -10.06 -0.33 -5.50
N ALA A 25 -9.80 -0.66 -6.77
CA ALA A 25 -9.73 0.32 -7.85
C ALA A 25 -11.10 0.96 -8.12
N ASP A 26 -12.19 0.18 -8.03
CA ASP A 26 -13.55 0.69 -8.19
C ASP A 26 -13.98 1.58 -7.03
N ASP A 27 -13.60 1.23 -5.80
CA ASP A 27 -13.79 2.08 -4.62
C ASP A 27 -13.00 3.39 -4.74
N ILE A 28 -11.71 3.32 -5.06
CA ILE A 28 -10.85 4.48 -5.24
C ILE A 28 -11.36 5.40 -6.37
N ARG A 29 -11.95 4.84 -7.43
CA ARG A 29 -12.54 5.64 -8.52
C ARG A 29 -13.76 6.44 -8.06
N GLN A 30 -14.56 5.87 -7.15
CA GLN A 30 -15.80 6.48 -6.66
C GLN A 30 -15.55 7.46 -5.52
N ASN A 31 -14.68 7.07 -4.58
CA ASN A 31 -14.50 7.74 -3.30
C ASN A 31 -13.15 8.46 -3.18
N GLY A 32 -12.23 8.23 -4.12
CA GLY A 32 -10.86 8.71 -4.04
C GLY A 32 -9.97 7.82 -3.17
N GLN A 33 -8.70 8.20 -3.07
CA GLN A 33 -7.74 7.51 -2.21
C GLN A 33 -7.85 8.03 -0.77
N HIS A 34 -8.38 7.22 0.15
CA HIS A 34 -8.50 7.63 1.56
C HIS A 34 -7.16 7.64 2.33
N PHE A 35 -6.23 6.75 1.97
CA PHE A 35 -4.96 6.61 2.67
C PHE A 35 -3.77 6.73 1.71
N PRO A 36 -2.79 7.61 1.98
CA PRO A 36 -1.63 7.82 1.12
C PRO A 36 -0.74 6.57 1.05
N ILE A 37 -0.08 6.37 -0.08
CA ILE A 37 0.94 5.33 -0.22
C ILE A 37 2.19 5.79 0.51
N GLU A 38 2.71 4.96 1.42
CA GLU A 38 3.82 5.34 2.26
C GLU A 38 5.14 5.02 1.58
N LEU A 39 6.02 6.01 1.54
CA LEU A 39 7.36 5.92 0.98
C LEU A 39 8.40 5.96 2.10
N TYR A 40 9.38 5.08 2.02
CA TYR A 40 10.60 5.11 2.81
C TYR A 40 11.78 5.14 1.85
N GLU A 41 12.63 6.18 1.95
CA GLU A 41 13.76 6.42 1.03
C GLU A 41 13.36 6.35 -0.45
N GLY A 42 12.19 6.90 -0.80
CA GLY A 42 11.67 6.91 -2.17
C GLY A 42 11.13 5.56 -2.68
N LYS A 43 11.04 4.54 -1.82
CA LYS A 43 10.48 3.21 -2.13
C LYS A 43 9.18 2.99 -1.37
N VAL A 44 8.25 2.22 -1.94
CA VAL A 44 6.95 1.93 -1.33
C VAL A 44 7.11 0.96 -0.18
N ILE A 45 6.89 1.42 1.05
CA ILE A 45 6.97 0.59 2.26
C ILE A 45 5.60 0.04 2.71
N ASP A 46 4.52 0.79 2.47
CA ASP A 46 3.13 0.30 2.58
C ASP A 46 2.26 0.87 1.46
N GLY A 47 1.17 0.18 1.12
CA GLY A 47 0.21 0.64 0.12
C GLY A 47 0.46 0.15 -1.31
N ARG A 48 1.22 -0.94 -1.50
CA ARG A 48 1.43 -1.56 -2.83
C ARG A 48 0.12 -1.86 -3.57
N ARG A 49 -0.90 -2.39 -2.86
CA ARG A 49 -2.25 -2.60 -3.42
C ARG A 49 -2.91 -1.30 -3.87
N ARG A 50 -2.79 -0.23 -3.07
CA ARG A 50 -3.31 1.10 -3.41
C ARG A 50 -2.60 1.68 -4.63
N LEU A 51 -1.27 1.52 -4.76
CA LEU A 51 -0.54 1.95 -5.94
C LEU A 51 -1.06 1.28 -7.23
N LEU A 52 -1.29 -0.04 -7.19
CA LEU A 52 -1.86 -0.79 -8.30
C LEU A 52 -3.30 -0.38 -8.60
N ALA A 53 -4.12 -0.22 -7.56
CA ALA A 53 -5.51 0.19 -7.67
C ALA A 53 -5.65 1.62 -8.23
N CYS A 54 -4.85 2.59 -7.77
CA CYS A 54 -4.82 3.95 -8.33
C CYS A 54 -4.47 3.94 -9.82
N ARG A 55 -3.50 3.09 -10.22
CA ARG A 55 -3.12 2.91 -11.63
C ARG A 55 -4.27 2.35 -12.47
N GLN A 56 -5.00 1.35 -11.95
CA GLN A 56 -6.18 0.78 -12.62
C GLN A 56 -7.36 1.77 -12.65
N ALA A 57 -7.54 2.55 -11.59
CA ALA A 57 -8.53 3.61 -11.48
C ALA A 57 -8.23 4.83 -12.38
N ARG A 58 -6.97 4.93 -12.87
CA ARG A 58 -6.44 6.08 -13.64
C ARG A 58 -6.48 7.39 -12.86
N ILE A 59 -6.29 7.33 -11.55
CA ILE A 59 -6.16 8.52 -10.70
C ILE A 59 -4.69 8.77 -10.36
N VAL A 60 -4.37 10.01 -9.98
CA VAL A 60 -3.03 10.34 -9.47
C VAL A 60 -2.94 9.85 -8.03
N PRO A 61 -2.02 8.91 -7.71
CA PRO A 61 -1.86 8.45 -6.34
C PRO A 61 -1.27 9.53 -5.43
N GLU A 62 -1.78 9.59 -4.20
CA GLU A 62 -1.21 10.35 -3.11
C GLU A 62 -0.13 9.54 -2.38
N PHE A 63 0.94 10.22 -2.02
CA PHE A 63 2.10 9.64 -1.33
C PHE A 63 2.42 10.45 -0.08
N THR A 64 2.98 9.76 0.92
CA THR A 64 3.58 10.40 2.09
C THR A 64 4.92 9.75 2.41
N ASP A 65 5.92 10.55 2.73
CA ASP A 65 7.22 10.05 3.18
C ASP A 65 7.17 9.78 4.69
N ILE A 66 7.64 8.60 5.09
CA ILE A 66 7.73 8.19 6.48
C ILE A 66 9.18 8.10 6.94
N LYS A 67 9.38 8.26 8.25
CA LYS A 67 10.67 8.06 8.91
C LYS A 67 10.52 6.96 9.95
N THR A 68 11.42 5.99 9.91
CA THR A 68 11.51 4.90 10.89
C THR A 68 12.97 4.46 10.98
N ASP A 69 13.39 4.08 12.18
CA ASP A 69 14.71 3.51 12.42
C ASP A 69 14.75 2.01 12.07
N ASP A 70 13.57 1.37 12.01
CA ASP A 70 13.41 -0.03 11.62
C ASP A 70 12.25 -0.19 10.63
N PRO A 71 12.52 -0.26 9.32
CA PRO A 71 11.49 -0.43 8.30
C PRO A 71 10.80 -1.80 8.35
N VAL A 72 11.47 -2.83 8.87
CA VAL A 72 10.90 -4.18 8.99
C VAL A 72 9.90 -4.22 10.15
N ALA A 73 10.30 -3.75 11.33
CA ALA A 73 9.40 -3.67 12.49
C ALA A 73 8.20 -2.76 12.19
N TYR A 74 8.41 -1.67 11.45
CA TYR A 74 7.33 -0.80 10.99
C TYR A 74 6.30 -1.56 10.15
N VAL A 75 6.74 -2.25 9.08
CA VAL A 75 5.86 -3.03 8.20
C VAL A 75 5.15 -4.16 8.97
N LEU A 76 5.87 -4.84 9.87
CA LEU A 76 5.28 -5.87 10.73
C LEU A 76 4.18 -5.28 11.60
N SER A 77 4.42 -4.15 12.26
CA SER A 77 3.44 -3.51 13.14
C SER A 77 2.17 -3.10 12.38
N LEU A 78 2.29 -2.49 11.20
CA LEU A 78 1.15 -2.10 10.36
C LEU A 78 0.29 -3.29 9.94
N ASN A 79 0.91 -4.40 9.57
CA ASN A 79 0.21 -5.54 8.97
C ASN A 79 -0.20 -6.62 9.97
N LEU A 80 0.50 -6.75 11.11
CA LEU A 80 0.07 -7.60 12.22
C LEU A 80 -1.20 -7.04 12.85
N HIS A 81 -1.30 -5.73 13.11
CA HIS A 81 -2.56 -5.15 13.57
C HIS A 81 -3.70 -5.40 12.57
N ARG A 82 -3.43 -5.36 11.26
CA ARG A 82 -4.42 -5.68 10.22
C ARG A 82 -4.83 -7.16 10.17
N ARG A 83 -3.89 -8.10 10.41
CA ARG A 83 -4.17 -9.55 10.43
C ARG A 83 -4.79 -10.02 11.76
N HIS A 84 -4.51 -9.36 12.87
CA HIS A 84 -5.20 -9.59 14.14
C HIS A 84 -6.65 -9.07 14.13
N LEU A 85 -6.99 -8.16 13.21
CA LEU A 85 -8.36 -7.67 12.99
C LEU A 85 -9.21 -8.58 12.09
N THR A 86 -8.68 -9.71 11.61
CA THR A 86 -9.53 -10.81 11.11
C THR A 86 -9.49 -11.96 12.12
N PRO A 87 -10.42 -12.01 13.10
CA PRO A 87 -10.86 -13.31 13.56
C PRO A 87 -11.56 -13.99 12.37
N SER A 88 -11.29 -15.27 12.15
CA SER A 88 -12.26 -16.14 11.49
C SER A 88 -13.65 -15.82 12.03
N GLN A 89 -14.55 -15.31 11.19
CA GLN A 89 -15.99 -15.53 11.21
C GLN A 89 -16.53 -15.25 9.80
#